data_AF-A0A920TV78-F1
#
_entry.id   AF-A0A920TV78-F1
#
_cell.length_a   1.000
_cell.length_b   1.000
_cell.length_c   1.000
_cell.angle_alpha   90.00
_cell.angle_beta   90.00
_cell.angle_gamma   90.00
#
_symmetry.space_group_name_H-M   'P 1'
#
loop_
_entity.id
_entity.type
_entity.pdbx_description
1 polymer ?
#
loop_
_entity_poly.entity_id
_entity_poly.type
_entity_poly.pdbx_seq_one_letter_code
_entity_poly.pdbx_strand_id
1 'polypeptide(L)' 'MGDPVKGGFYGEYPSLKPETLQQGDLVPNLDFRGFYSTIIEDWLGLDANPIVKGVFEKPAFI' A
#
# COMPACT_ATOMS: atom_id res chain seq x y z
N MET A 1 22.85 -14.19 7.20
CA MET A 1 23.15 -13.71 5.83
C MET A 1 21.81 -13.44 5.19
N GLY A 2 21.50 -12.18 4.85
CA GLY A 2 20.22 -11.83 4.24
C GLY A 2 20.32 -11.93 2.72
N ASP A 3 19.30 -12.51 2.09
CA ASP A 3 19.21 -12.58 0.64
C ASP A 3 19.19 -11.18 0.00
N PRO A 4 19.71 -11.03 -1.22
CA PRO A 4 19.66 -9.77 -1.94
C PRO A 4 18.20 -9.35 -2.14
N VAL A 5 17.88 -8.14 -1.68
CA VAL A 5 16.57 -7.52 -1.88
C VAL A 5 16.39 -7.24 -3.37
N LYS A 6 15.36 -7.83 -3.99
CA LYS A 6 14.90 -7.41 -5.32
C LYS A 6 14.14 -6.08 -5.17
N GLY A 7 14.87 -4.99 -5.35
CA GLY A 7 14.26 -3.66 -5.45
C GLY A 7 13.42 -3.54 -6.72
N GLY A 8 12.31 -2.81 -6.63
CA GLY A 8 11.37 -2.57 -7.72
C GLY A 8 10.24 -1.66 -7.25
N PHE A 9 9.51 -1.07 -8.18
CA PHE A 9 8.25 -0.39 -7.85
C PHE A 9 7.16 -1.46 -7.73
N TYR A 10 6.54 -1.56 -6.56
CA TYR A 10 5.46 -2.51 -6.28
C TYR A 10 4.14 -1.74 -6.19
N GLY A 11 3.27 -1.96 -7.17
CA GLY A 11 2.00 -1.24 -7.34
C GLY A 11 1.86 -0.64 -8.73
N GLU A 12 0.72 -0.01 -9.01
CA GLU A 12 0.52 0.72 -10.25
C GLU A 12 1.29 2.05 -10.22
N TYR A 13 1.97 2.38 -11.31
CA TYR A 13 2.68 3.65 -11.40
C TYR A 13 1.66 4.81 -11.49
N PRO A 14 1.77 5.84 -10.64
CA PRO A 14 0.84 6.97 -10.69
C PRO A 14 0.97 7.70 -12.03
N SER A 15 -0.15 8.21 -12.55
CA SER A 15 -0.17 8.87 -13.85
C SER A 15 0.68 10.15 -13.85
N LEU A 16 1.57 10.26 -14.84
CA LEU A 16 2.41 11.43 -15.08
C LEU A 16 1.69 12.56 -15.85
N LYS A 17 0.43 12.33 -16.27
CA LYS A 17 -0.31 13.33 -17.05
C LYS A 17 -0.61 14.55 -16.17
N PRO A 18 -0.39 15.79 -16.65
CA PRO A 18 -0.62 17.01 -15.87
C PRO A 18 -2.04 17.10 -15.28
N GLU A 19 -3.03 16.56 -15.99
CA GLU A 19 -4.45 16.56 -15.64
C GLU A 19 -4.78 15.67 -14.43
N THR A 20 -3.92 14.70 -14.13
CA THR A 20 -4.09 13.74 -13.03
C THR A 20 -3.20 14.07 -11.81
N LEU A 21 -2.42 15.15 -11.89
CA LEU A 21 -1.59 15.62 -10.78
C LEU A 21 -2.45 16.41 -9.79
N GLN A 22 -2.25 16.20 -8.49
CA GLN A 22 -2.80 17.08 -7.46
C GLN A 22 -1.73 18.09 -7.07
N GLN A 23 -1.98 19.38 -7.32
CA GLN A 23 -1.03 20.46 -7.04
C GLN A 23 0.35 20.30 -7.72
N GLY A 24 0.42 19.53 -8.81
CA GLY A 24 1.67 19.23 -9.51
C GLY A 24 2.41 17.99 -9.00
N ASP A 25 1.91 17.36 -7.93
CA ASP A 25 2.45 16.11 -7.39
C ASP A 25 1.71 14.87 -7.92
N LEU A 26 2.44 13.76 -7.96
CA LEU A 26 1.88 12.45 -8.26
C LEU A 26 0.89 12.07 -7.16
N VAL A 27 -0.33 11.73 -7.57
CA VAL A 27 -1.36 11.29 -6.63
C VAL A 27 -1.06 9.86 -6.19
N PRO A 28 -0.92 9.60 -4.87
CA PRO A 28 -0.81 8.24 -4.37
C PRO A 28 -2.07 7.44 -4.73
N ASN A 29 -1.89 6.28 -5.35
CA ASN A 29 -2.97 5.33 -5.63
C ASN A 29 -3.12 4.26 -4.55
N LEU A 30 -2.22 4.23 -3.57
CA LEU A 30 -2.22 3.26 -2.49
C LEU A 30 -2.85 3.85 -1.22
N ASP A 31 -3.87 3.18 -0.69
CA ASP A 31 -4.42 3.49 0.62
C ASP A 31 -3.57 2.84 1.73
N PHE A 32 -2.91 3.68 2.53
CA PHE A 32 -2.08 3.21 3.64
C PHE A 32 -2.84 2.42 4.69
N ARG A 33 -4.17 2.60 4.82
CA ARG A 33 -4.99 1.83 5.78
C ARG A 33 -5.09 0.37 5.35
N GLY A 34 -5.21 0.11 4.06
CA GLY A 34 -5.13 -1.24 3.48
C GLY A 34 -3.76 -1.89 3.65
N PHE A 35 -2.70 -1.10 3.52
CA PHE A 35 -1.33 -1.54 3.80
C PHE A 35 -1.17 -2.01 5.26
N TYR A 36 -1.63 -1.20 6.22
CA TYR A 36 -1.59 -1.59 7.64
C TYR A 36 -2.47 -2.80 7.94
N SER A 37 -3.66 -2.91 7.33
CA SER A 37 -4.49 -4.11 7.43
C SER A 37 -3.74 -5.37 6.99
N THR A 38 -2.93 -5.27 5.93
CA THR A 38 -2.14 -6.40 5.41
C THR A 38 -1.05 -6.83 6.39
N ILE A 39 -0.30 -5.89 6.98
CA ILE A 39 0.70 -6.23 8.00
C ILE A 39 0.05 -6.84 9.24
N ILE A 40 -1.02 -6.22 9.73
CA ILE A 40 -1.68 -6.64 10.98
C ILE A 40 -2.28 -8.05 10.83
N GLU A 41 -2.91 -8.35 9.71
CA GLU A 41 -3.53 -9.66 9.50
C GLU A 41 -2.52 -10.71 9.06
N ASP A 42 -1.71 -10.43 8.03
CA ASP A 42 -0.91 -11.48 7.37
C ASP A 42 0.41 -11.74 8.10
N TRP A 43 0.98 -10.74 8.77
CA TRP A 43 2.24 -10.88 9.49
C TRP A 43 2.04 -11.06 10.99
N LEU A 44 1.08 -10.34 11.58
CA LEU A 44 0.84 -10.38 13.03
C LEU A 44 -0.32 -11.31 13.44
N GLY A 45 -1.16 -11.76 12.49
CA GLY A 45 -2.26 -12.69 12.78
C GLY A 45 -3.38 -12.08 13.62
N LEU A 46 -3.54 -10.76 13.60
CA LEU A 46 -4.52 -10.02 14.39
C LEU A 46 -5.66 -9.49 13.51
N ASP A 47 -6.81 -9.18 14.11
CA ASP A 47 -7.89 -8.46 13.42
C ASP A 47 -7.52 -6.99 13.22
N ALA A 48 -7.43 -6.55 11.96
CA ALA A 48 -7.09 -5.17 11.63
C ALA A 48 -8.26 -4.20 11.83
N ASN A 49 -9.50 -4.66 11.68
CA ASN A 49 -10.69 -3.82 11.68
C ASN A 49 -10.80 -2.88 12.91
N PRO A 50 -10.57 -3.31 14.16
CA PRO A 50 -10.61 -2.42 15.32
C PRO A 50 -9.45 -1.40 15.37
N ILE A 51 -8.35 -1.65 14.66
CA ILE A 51 -7.15 -0.80 14.65
C ILE A 51 -7.25 0.27 13.56
N VAL A 52 -7.53 -0.14 12.33
CA VAL A 52 -7.67 0.78 11.18
C VAL A 52 -9.08 1.40 11.10
N LYS A 53 -10.00 0.99 11.98
CA LYS A 53 -11.37 1.49 12.12
C LYS A 53 -12.22 1.26 10.86
N GLY A 54 -12.07 0.08 10.25
CA GLY A 54 -12.84 -0.28 9.07
C GLY A 54 -12.22 -1.44 8.29
N VAL A 55 -12.90 -1.80 7.21
CA VAL A 55 -12.42 -2.78 6.23
C VAL A 55 -11.91 -2.02 5.01
N PHE A 56 -10.65 -2.26 4.65
CA PHE A 56 -9.98 -1.62 3.52
C PHE A 56 -9.47 -2.69 2.56
N GLU A 57 -9.30 -2.30 1.29
CA GLU A 57 -8.69 -3.18 0.30
C GLU A 57 -7.28 -3.55 0.74
N LYS A 58 -7.01 -4.86 0.84
CA LYS A 58 -5.69 -5.38 1.19
C LYS A 58 -4.87 -5.59 -0.09
N PRO A 59 -3.83 -4.79 -0.33
CA PRO A 59 -2.96 -5.01 -1.47
C PRO A 59 -2.20 -6.32 -1.28
N ALA A 60 -2.21 -7.20 -2.27
CA ALA A 60 -1.40 -8.41 -2.24
C ALA A 60 0.07 -8.05 -2.47
N PHE A 61 0.88 -8.02 -1.41
CA PHE A 61 2.33 -7.90 -1.51
C PHE A 61 2.92 -9.32 -1.60
N ILE A 62 3.66 -9.61 -2.68
CA ILE A 62 4.33 -10.88 -2.96
C ILE A 62 5.83 -10.72 -2.74
#